data_AF-N8X2X7-F1
#
_entry.id   AF-N8X2X7-F1
#
_cell.length_a   1.000
_cell.length_b   1.000
_cell.length_c   1.000
_cell.angle_alpha   90.00
_cell.angle_beta   90.00
_cell.angle_gamma   90.00
#
_symmetry.space_group_name_H-M   'P 1'
#
loop_
_entity.id
_entity.type
_entity.pdbx_description
1 polymer ?
#
loop_
_entity_poly.entity_id
_entity_poly.type
_entity_poly.pdbx_seq_one_letter_code
_entity_poly.pdbx_strand_id
1 'polypeptide(L)'
;MADVQFNLRIPEELKDKVKGAAKESGRSINAEAQYRLEKSFEPDANPRETFEFESMERIYKEQAQELKLLREMMEKLLKKPT
;
A
#
# COMPACT_ATOMS: atom_id res chain seq x y z
N MET A 1 -7.77 -29.97 3.98
CA MET A 1 -7.12 -29.86 2.66
C MET A 1 -5.86 -30.70 2.69
N ALA A 2 -5.64 -31.55 1.67
CA ALA A 2 -4.41 -32.33 1.59
C ALA A 2 -3.24 -31.41 1.23
N ASP A 3 -2.08 -31.61 1.86
CA ASP A 3 -0.84 -30.93 1.48
C ASP A 3 -0.34 -31.57 0.18
N VAL A 4 -0.46 -30.83 -0.92
CA VAL A 4 -0.06 -31.30 -2.25
C VAL A 4 1.37 -30.83 -2.49
N GLN A 5 2.30 -31.78 -2.57
CA GLN A 5 3.69 -31.46 -2.89
C GLN A 5 3.84 -31.08 -4.37
N PHE A 6 4.36 -29.88 -4.61
CA PHE A 6 4.63 -29.37 -5.95
C PHE A 6 6.14 -29.24 -6.18
N ASN A 7 6.71 -30.16 -6.97
CA ASN A 7 8.13 -30.16 -7.29
C ASN A 7 8.43 -29.12 -8.39
N LEU A 8 8.76 -27.90 -7.96
CA LEU A 8 9.13 -26.78 -8.82
C LEU A 8 10.50 -26.97 -9.47
N ARG A 9 10.54 -26.92 -10.82
CA ARG A 9 11.79 -26.74 -11.58
C ARG A 9 12.02 -25.26 -11.80
N ILE A 10 13.06 -24.72 -11.16
CA ILE A 10 13.43 -23.30 -11.24
C ILE A 10 14.95 -23.16 -11.40
N PRO A 11 15.43 -22.04 -11.98
CA PRO A 11 16.85 -21.74 -11.99
C PRO A 11 17.42 -21.65 -10.58
N GLU A 12 18.70 -22.00 -10.41
CA GLU A 12 19.40 -21.94 -9.13
C GLU A 12 19.37 -20.52 -8.53
N GLU A 13 19.60 -19.50 -9.37
CA GLU A 13 19.53 -18.10 -8.96
C GLU A 13 18.18 -17.71 -8.34
N LEU A 14 17.08 -18.25 -8.86
CA LEU A 14 15.74 -17.98 -8.32
C LEU A 14 15.55 -18.65 -6.96
N LYS A 15 16.05 -19.88 -6.81
CA LYS A 15 16.02 -20.59 -5.54
C LYS A 15 16.81 -19.83 -4.47
N ASP A 16 17.97 -19.28 -4.81
CA ASP A 16 18.78 -18.49 -3.88
C ASP A 16 18.11 -17.18 -3.49
N LYS A 17 17.45 -16.50 -4.43
CA LYS A 17 16.64 -15.31 -4.13
C LYS A 17 15.53 -15.61 -3.13
N VAL A 18 14.79 -16.71 -3.33
CA VAL A 18 13.72 -17.12 -2.39
C VAL A 18 14.30 -17.49 -1.03
N LYS A 19 15.46 -18.15 -0.98
CA LYS A 19 16.14 -18.48 0.27
C LYS A 19 16.59 -17.25 1.05
N GLY A 20 17.13 -16.24 0.36
CA GLY A 20 17.47 -14.95 0.95
C GLY A 20 16.24 -14.26 1.54
N ALA A 21 15.18 -14.14 0.75
CA ALA A 21 13.92 -13.56 1.20
C ALA A 21 13.29 -14.30 2.39
N ALA A 22 13.35 -15.63 2.40
CA ALA A 22 12.83 -16.44 3.50
C ALA A 22 13.59 -16.17 4.81
N LYS A 23 14.92 -15.97 4.72
CA LYS A 23 15.75 -15.59 5.88
C LYS A 23 15.37 -14.21 6.43
N GLU A 24 15.12 -13.25 5.54
CA GLU A 24 14.72 -11.89 5.92
C GLU A 24 13.31 -11.85 6.52
N SER A 25 12.37 -12.63 5.96
CA SER A 25 10.98 -12.69 6.43
C SER A 25 10.77 -13.61 7.64
N GLY A 26 11.77 -14.41 8.00
CA GLY A 26 11.68 -15.43 9.06
C GLY A 26 10.81 -16.64 8.69
N ARG A 27 10.45 -16.80 7.41
CA ARG A 27 9.64 -17.93 6.91
C ARG A 27 10.52 -19.10 6.48
N SER A 28 9.92 -20.29 6.37
CA SER A 28 10.56 -21.39 5.64
C SER A 28 10.61 -21.06 4.14
N ILE A 29 11.54 -21.69 3.41
CA ILE A 29 11.67 -21.47 1.95
C ILE A 29 10.35 -21.76 1.24
N ASN A 30 9.67 -22.85 1.61
CA ASN A 30 8.38 -23.20 1.02
C ASN A 30 7.29 -22.19 1.40
N ALA A 31 7.25 -21.72 2.65
CA ALA A 31 6.27 -20.72 3.09
C ALA A 31 6.46 -19.37 2.40
N GLU A 32 7.70 -18.94 2.17
CA GLU A 32 8.01 -17.72 1.41
C GLU A 32 7.64 -17.88 -0.07
N ALA A 33 7.93 -19.04 -0.67
CA ALA A 33 7.54 -19.33 -2.05
C ALA A 33 6.01 -19.34 -2.22
N GLN A 34 5.29 -20.01 -1.32
CA GLN A 34 3.83 -20.04 -1.30
C GLN A 34 3.26 -18.63 -1.15
N TYR A 35 3.74 -17.86 -0.16
CA TYR A 35 3.28 -16.49 0.07
C TYR A 35 3.41 -15.61 -1.18
N ARG A 36 4.55 -15.68 -1.87
CA ARG A 36 4.78 -14.90 -3.09
C ARG A 36 3.90 -15.35 -4.25
N LEU A 37 3.69 -16.66 -4.39
CA LEU A 37 2.77 -17.19 -5.40
C LEU A 37 1.35 -16.73 -5.13
N GLU A 38 0.85 -16.86 -3.89
CA GLU A 38 -0.47 -16.36 -3.49
C GLU A 38 -0.60 -14.86 -3.76
N LYS A 39 0.40 -14.07 -3.34
CA LYS A 39 0.45 -12.62 -3.61
C LYS A 39 0.44 -12.27 -5.09
N SER A 40 1.01 -13.10 -5.95
CA SER A 40 0.99 -12.85 -7.40
C SER A 40 -0.40 -13.00 -8.04
N PHE A 41 -1.34 -13.66 -7.35
CA PHE A 41 -2.73 -13.79 -7.77
C PHE A 41 -3.66 -12.78 -7.11
N GLU A 42 -3.19 -12.04 -6.10
CA GLU A 42 -3.97 -10.93 -5.57
C GLU A 42 -4.01 -9.81 -6.61
N PRO A 43 -5.17 -9.17 -6.83
CA PRO A 43 -5.24 -8.02 -7.72
C PRO A 43 -4.27 -6.95 -7.22
N ASP A 44 -3.54 -6.33 -8.14
CA ASP A 44 -2.71 -5.17 -7.82
C ASP A 44 -3.62 -4.14 -7.16
N ALA A 45 -3.46 -3.97 -5.84
CA ALA A 45 -4.10 -2.89 -5.13
C ALA A 45 -3.40 -1.61 -5.59
N ASN A 46 -3.75 -1.11 -6.77
CA ASN A 46 -3.38 0.22 -7.19
C ASN A 46 -4.00 1.14 -6.14
N PRO A 47 -3.20 1.79 -5.27
CA PRO A 47 -3.77 2.55 -4.17
C PRO A 47 -4.66 3.69 -4.68
N ARG A 48 -4.46 4.13 -5.94
CA ARG A 48 -5.30 5.15 -6.58
C ARG A 48 -6.70 4.66 -6.98
N GLU A 49 -6.93 3.35 -6.96
CA GLU A 49 -8.20 2.72 -7.32
C GLU A 49 -8.92 2.12 -6.10
N THR A 50 -8.36 2.30 -4.88
CA THR A 50 -9.05 1.88 -3.67
C THR A 50 -10.04 2.96 -3.21
N PHE A 51 -11.21 2.52 -2.76
CA PHE A 51 -12.25 3.38 -2.17
C PHE A 51 -11.73 4.28 -1.03
N GLU A 52 -10.73 3.79 -0.30
CA GLU A 52 -10.07 4.51 0.79
C GLU A 52 -9.30 5.74 0.30
N PHE A 53 -8.64 5.63 -0.86
CA PHE A 53 -7.87 6.74 -1.45
C PHE A 53 -8.77 7.83 -2.02
N GLU A 54 -9.85 7.46 -2.72
CA GLU A 54 -10.84 8.42 -3.20
C GLU A 54 -11.48 9.20 -2.05
N SER A 55 -11.79 8.50 -0.95
CA SER A 55 -12.31 9.10 0.28
C SER A 55 -11.29 10.06 0.90
N MET A 56 -10.03 9.66 0.98
CA MET A 56 -8.94 10.50 1.49
C MET A 56 -8.70 11.74 0.64
N GLU A 57 -8.72 11.61 -0.69
CA GLU A 57 -8.55 12.74 -1.61
C GLU A 57 -9.67 13.76 -1.47
N ARG A 58 -10.92 13.29 -1.32
CA ARG A 58 -12.07 14.16 -1.07
C ARG A 58 -11.90 14.95 0.23
N ILE A 59 -11.59 14.25 1.33
CA ILE A 59 -11.39 14.88 2.64
C ILE A 59 -10.27 15.91 2.60
N TYR A 60 -9.15 15.60 1.92
CA TYR A 60 -8.03 16.54 1.76
C TYR A 60 -8.45 17.82 1.02
N LYS A 61 -9.22 17.67 -0.07
CA LYS A 61 -9.74 18.82 -0.83
C LYS A 61 -10.69 19.68 -0.01
N GLU A 62 -11.57 19.06 0.78
CA GLU A 62 -12.49 19.76 1.68
C GLU A 62 -11.72 20.55 2.75
N GLN A 63 -10.76 19.93 3.44
CA GLN A 63 -9.93 20.62 4.43
C GLN A 63 -9.13 21.78 3.83
N ALA A 64 -8.59 21.63 2.63
CA ALA A 64 -7.86 22.70 1.95
C ALA A 64 -8.77 23.91 1.65
N GLN A 65 -10.04 23.68 1.31
CA GLN A 65 -11.02 24.74 1.11
C GLN A 65 -11.40 25.43 2.43
N GLU A 66 -11.63 24.65 3.49
CA GLU A 66 -11.92 25.20 4.82
C GLU A 66 -10.78 26.06 5.35
N LEU A 67 -9.52 25.60 5.22
CA LEU A 67 -8.34 26.37 5.61
C LEU A 67 -8.21 27.67 4.82
N LYS A 68 -8.53 27.63 3.52
CA LYS A 68 -8.53 28.84 2.69
C LYS A 68 -9.57 29.85 3.19
N LEU A 69 -10.80 29.40 3.46
CA LEU A 69 -11.87 30.26 3.97
C LEU A 69 -11.53 30.84 5.34
N LEU A 70 -10.98 30.01 6.25
CA LEU A 70 -10.55 30.46 7.56
C LEU A 70 -9.49 31.55 7.46
N ARG A 71 -8.52 31.39 6.56
CA ARG A 71 -7.51 32.42 6.29
C ARG A 71 -8.13 33.71 5.78
N GLU A 72 -9.06 33.65 4.82
CA GLU A 72 -9.75 34.83 4.29
C GLU A 72 -10.57 35.54 5.38
N MET A 73 -11.22 34.80 6.27
CA MET A 73 -11.94 35.35 7.42
C MET A 73 -10.98 36.02 8.41
N MET A 74 -9.85 35.39 8.74
CA MET A 74 -8.84 35.98 9.60
C MET A 74 -8.28 37.29 9.01
N GLU A 75 -7.99 37.33 7.71
CA GLU A 75 -7.51 38.53 7.03
C GLU A 75 -8.54 39.68 7.11
N LYS A 76 -9.84 39.38 7.01
CA LYS A 76 -10.92 40.37 7.18
C LYS A 76 -10.99 40.90 8.61
N LEU A 77 -10.83 40.05 9.62
CA LEU A 77 -10.83 40.45 11.03
C LEU A 77 -9.60 41.27 11.42
N LEU A 78 -8.45 40.99 10.81
CA LEU A 78 -7.20 41.70 11.06
C LEU A 78 -7.10 43.05 10.34
N LYS A 79 -7.85 43.26 9.25
CA LYS A 79 -8.02 44.59 8.64
C LYS A 79 -8.98 45.44 9.49
N LYS A 80 -8.44 46.14 10.48
CA LYS A 80 -9.19 47.14 11.28
C LYS A 80 -9.89 48.15 10.36
N PRO A 81 -11.16 48.54 10.63
CA PRO A 81 -11.68 49.79 10.08
C PRO A 81 -10.89 50.95 10.72
N THR A 82 -10.22 51.75 9.90
CA THR A 82 -9.86 53.13 10.27
C THR A 82 -11.10 53.97 10.49
#